data_AF-A0A3B5MHY2-F1
#
_entry.id   AF-A0A3B5MHY2-F1
#
_cell.length_a   1.000
_cell.length_b   1.000
_cell.length_c   1.000
_cell.angle_alpha   90.00
_cell.angle_beta   90.00
_cell.angle_gamma   90.00
#
_symmetry.space_group_name_H-M   'P 1'
#
loop_
_entity.id
_entity.type
_entity.pdbx_description
1 polymer ?
#
loop_
_entity_poly.entity_id
_entity_poly.type
_entity_poly.pdbx_seq_one_letter_code
_entity_poly.pdbx_strand_id
1 'polypeptide(L)'
;MASSNHVTPTNCSWWPISAMDEDGKVADGEESEEPTAESKPFNKDRLVLYHWTQSFASQKVRLVIHEKGLVCDERDVSLPLQEHKEPWFMRLNLGEEVPVFLHGDTIISDYNQIIDYMEKNFVGETVAQLIPDPDSPLYDRVQQYRHLLDGLPMDAYTHGCILHPELTTDSMIPKYATAEIRRHLANAATELMKLDHEEPQLTEPHLSKQKKLMAKILDHDNVNYLKKILGELAMVLDQVEAELEKRKLEYQGQKCELWLCGPEFTLADICLGALLHRLKFLGLSRKYWEDGSRPNLQSFFVRVQKRYAFRKVLGDIHTTLLSAVLPNAFRMVKKKPPSFFGASFLMGSLGGMGYFAYWYLKKKYM
;
A
#
# COMPACT_ATOMS: atom_id res chain seq x y z
N MET A 1 -19.17 1.00 44.69
CA MET A 1 -17.89 1.64 45.10
C MET A 1 -16.83 1.16 44.13
N ALA A 2 -16.60 1.93 43.07
CA ALA A 2 -15.60 1.65 42.05
C ALA A 2 -14.39 2.56 42.35
N SER A 3 -13.23 1.97 42.60
CA SER A 3 -11.99 2.73 42.75
C SER A 3 -11.24 2.73 41.43
N SER A 4 -10.97 3.93 40.96
CA SER A 4 -10.20 4.26 39.77
C SER A 4 -8.72 3.95 39.98
N ASN A 5 -8.10 3.28 39.00
CA ASN A 5 -6.65 3.26 38.88
C ASN A 5 -6.25 4.24 37.77
N HIS A 6 -5.91 5.45 38.20
CA HIS A 6 -5.13 6.40 37.43
C HIS A 6 -3.74 5.82 37.21
N VAL A 7 -3.37 5.59 35.95
CA VAL A 7 -1.96 5.44 35.56
C VAL A 7 -1.54 6.76 34.92
N THR A 8 -0.71 7.49 35.64
CA THR A 8 -0.01 8.70 35.18
C THR A 8 0.91 8.39 33.99
N PRO A 9 1.01 9.27 32.99
CA PRO A 9 1.96 9.11 31.90
C PRO A 9 3.39 9.33 32.42
N THR A 10 4.22 8.30 32.32
CA THR A 10 5.66 8.42 32.54
C THR A 10 6.26 9.27 31.43
N ASN A 11 6.62 10.48 31.81
CA ASN A 11 7.43 11.43 31.07
C ASN A 11 8.86 10.86 30.95
N CYS A 12 9.17 10.18 29.84
CA CYS A 12 10.53 9.71 29.55
C CYS A 12 11.19 10.62 28.53
N SER A 13 11.81 11.67 29.07
CA SER A 13 12.69 12.61 28.40
C SER A 13 14.12 12.05 28.31
N TRP A 14 14.48 11.31 27.26
CA TRP A 14 15.89 10.97 27.01
C TRP A 14 16.22 10.85 25.51
N TRP A 15 16.68 11.97 24.94
CA TRP A 15 17.82 12.08 24.01
C TRP A 15 18.56 13.37 24.41
N PRO A 16 19.91 13.41 24.43
CA PRO A 16 20.67 13.66 23.20
C PRO A 16 22.01 12.90 23.07
N ILE A 17 22.54 12.93 21.85
CA ILE A 17 23.79 12.34 21.34
C ILE A 17 25.03 12.98 22.01
N SER A 18 26.08 12.18 22.27
CA SER A 18 27.50 12.47 22.00
C SER A 18 28.39 11.36 22.60
N ALA A 19 29.17 10.70 21.75
CA ALA A 19 30.31 9.89 22.18
C ALA A 19 31.59 10.62 21.73
N MET A 20 32.35 11.05 22.72
CA MET A 20 33.72 11.57 22.71
C MET A 20 34.25 11.19 24.11
N ASP A 21 35.44 10.63 24.36
CA ASP A 21 36.70 10.50 23.63
C ASP A 21 37.46 9.27 24.18
N GLU A 22 38.47 8.76 23.45
CA GLU A 22 39.80 8.49 24.03
C GLU A 22 40.89 8.61 22.95
N ASP A 23 41.63 9.72 23.06
CA ASP A 23 43.01 10.06 22.69
C ASP A 23 43.80 9.36 21.57
N GLY A 24 44.40 10.20 20.69
CA GLY A 24 45.54 9.77 19.87
C GLY A 24 46.07 10.68 18.74
N LYS A 25 46.42 11.95 19.02
CA LYS A 25 47.39 12.81 18.29
C LYS A 25 47.20 13.20 16.80
N VAL A 26 46.90 14.49 16.64
CA VAL A 26 47.34 15.55 15.68
C VAL A 26 48.22 15.18 14.47
N ALA A 27 47.76 15.56 13.27
CA ALA A 27 48.56 16.22 12.23
C ALA A 27 47.66 17.05 11.30
N ASP A 28 48.05 18.30 11.04
CA ASP A 28 47.37 19.33 10.23
C ASP A 28 47.21 18.96 8.74
N GLY A 29 46.14 19.45 8.11
CA GLY A 29 46.01 19.46 6.64
C GLY A 29 44.61 19.79 6.10
N GLU A 30 44.45 21.05 5.70
CA GLU A 30 43.57 21.62 4.66
C GLU A 30 42.04 21.37 4.70
N GLU A 31 41.33 22.48 4.93
CA GLU A 31 39.87 22.64 4.85
C GLU A 31 39.33 22.38 3.44
N SER A 32 38.38 21.45 3.35
CA SER A 32 37.42 21.36 2.25
C SER A 32 36.01 21.31 2.85
N GLU A 33 35.26 22.40 2.70
CA GLU A 33 33.86 22.52 3.13
C GLU A 33 32.95 21.57 2.34
N GLU A 34 32.45 20.52 2.99
CA GLU A 34 31.23 19.82 2.58
C GLU A 34 30.05 20.28 3.44
N PRO A 35 28.86 20.56 2.87
CA PRO A 35 27.74 21.06 3.63
C PRO A 35 27.14 19.92 4.47
N THR A 36 27.34 19.99 5.79
CA THR A 36 26.67 19.14 6.78
C THR A 36 25.15 19.33 6.67
N ALA A 37 24.44 18.25 6.35
CA ALA A 37 22.98 18.22 6.34
C ALA A 37 22.45 18.33 7.78
N GLU A 38 22.14 19.55 8.21
CA GLU A 38 21.44 19.82 9.46
C GLU A 38 20.08 19.11 9.47
N SER A 39 19.87 18.22 10.45
CA SER A 39 18.57 17.60 10.72
C SER A 39 17.60 18.67 11.25
N LYS A 40 16.70 19.16 10.40
CA LYS A 40 15.65 20.09 10.80
C LYS A 40 14.85 19.55 11.99
N PRO A 41 14.54 20.37 13.01
CA PRO A 41 13.71 19.96 14.13
C PRO A 41 12.35 19.45 13.64
N PHE A 42 11.88 18.35 14.20
CA PHE A 42 10.60 17.74 13.85
C PHE A 42 9.47 18.72 14.22
N ASN A 43 8.84 19.33 13.21
CA ASN A 43 7.70 20.22 13.42
C ASN A 43 6.50 19.38 13.90
N LYS A 44 5.93 19.74 15.06
CA LYS A 44 4.82 19.01 15.70
C LYS A 44 3.57 18.91 14.82
N ASP A 45 3.40 19.85 13.89
CA ASP A 45 2.26 19.87 12.96
C ASP A 45 2.52 19.08 11.66
N ARG A 46 3.70 18.46 11.53
CA ARG A 46 4.08 17.77 10.30
C ARG A 46 3.46 16.38 10.24
N LEU A 47 2.69 16.13 9.19
CA LEU A 47 2.13 14.82 8.88
C LEU A 47 3.12 14.04 8.02
N VAL A 48 3.43 12.80 8.40
CA VAL A 48 4.28 11.90 7.61
C VAL A 48 3.57 10.57 7.45
N LEU A 49 3.54 10.05 6.23
CA LEU A 49 3.00 8.72 5.95
C LEU A 49 4.09 7.84 5.36
N TYR A 50 4.52 6.83 6.11
CA TYR A 50 5.29 5.73 5.54
C TYR A 50 4.33 4.73 4.90
N HIS A 51 4.46 4.50 3.60
CA HIS A 51 3.52 3.68 2.86
C HIS A 51 4.20 2.89 1.74
N TRP A 52 3.49 1.93 1.17
CA TRP A 52 3.88 1.34 -0.11
C TRP A 52 2.77 1.57 -1.12
N THR A 53 3.08 2.14 -2.29
CA THR A 53 2.07 2.50 -3.30
C THR A 53 1.18 1.32 -3.74
N GLN A 54 1.70 0.09 -3.64
CA GLN A 54 0.97 -1.12 -4.01
C GLN A 54 0.23 -1.80 -2.85
N SER A 55 0.44 -1.38 -1.59
CA SER A 55 -0.32 -1.90 -0.45
C SER A 55 -1.76 -1.39 -0.49
N PHE A 56 -2.72 -2.30 -0.39
CA PHE A 56 -4.14 -1.96 -0.40
C PHE A 56 -4.53 -1.05 0.78
N ALA A 57 -4.01 -1.34 1.98
CA ALA A 57 -4.23 -0.50 3.16
C ALA A 57 -3.61 0.90 2.98
N SER A 58 -2.40 0.97 2.41
CA SER A 58 -1.75 2.25 2.07
C SER A 58 -2.58 3.06 1.07
N GLN A 59 -3.15 2.42 0.05
CA GLN A 59 -4.01 3.09 -0.93
C GLN A 59 -5.23 3.74 -0.26
N LYS A 60 -5.90 3.06 0.68
CA LYS A 60 -7.04 3.62 1.43
C LYS A 60 -6.64 4.87 2.22
N VAL A 61 -5.56 4.80 3.00
CA VAL A 61 -5.09 5.95 3.81
C VAL A 61 -4.67 7.12 2.93
N ARG A 62 -3.97 6.86 1.82
CA ARG A 62 -3.60 7.90 0.85
C ARG A 62 -4.83 8.56 0.25
N LEU A 63 -5.85 7.80 -0.14
CA LEU A 63 -7.11 8.37 -0.63
C LEU A 63 -7.74 9.29 0.41
N VAL A 64 -7.81 8.87 1.68
CA VAL A 64 -8.34 9.71 2.77
C VAL A 64 -7.54 11.01 2.92
N ILE A 65 -6.21 10.95 2.95
CA ILE A 65 -5.35 12.14 3.03
C ILE A 65 -5.66 13.14 1.90
N HIS A 66 -5.75 12.65 0.66
CA HIS A 66 -5.98 13.51 -0.51
C HIS A 66 -7.44 14.01 -0.60
N GLU A 67 -8.44 13.23 -0.19
CA GLU A 67 -9.84 13.67 -0.14
C GLU A 67 -10.07 14.73 0.95
N LYS A 68 -9.38 14.60 2.09
CA LYS A 68 -9.38 15.63 3.16
C LYS A 68 -8.53 16.85 2.83
N GLY A 69 -7.74 16.81 1.75
CA GLY A 69 -6.85 17.90 1.35
C GLY A 69 -5.67 18.13 2.30
N LEU A 70 -5.24 17.11 3.05
CA LEU A 70 -4.16 17.25 4.03
C LEU A 70 -2.80 17.30 3.33
N VAL A 71 -1.91 18.18 3.80
CA VAL A 71 -0.52 18.24 3.34
C VAL A 71 0.30 17.23 4.14
N CYS A 72 0.65 16.10 3.52
CA CYS A 72 1.37 15.00 4.15
C CYS A 72 2.67 14.65 3.40
N ASP A 73 3.77 14.46 4.14
CA ASP A 73 5.05 13.96 3.63
C ASP A 73 4.94 12.44 3.42
N GLU A 74 4.66 12.01 2.20
CA GLU A 74 4.56 10.61 1.80
C GLU A 74 5.96 9.99 1.56
N ARG A 75 6.31 8.97 2.35
CA ARG A 75 7.59 8.25 2.31
C ARG A 75 7.37 6.81 1.88
N ASP A 76 7.92 6.44 0.73
CA ASP A 76 7.76 5.10 0.18
C ASP A 76 8.67 4.07 0.87
N VAL A 77 8.08 2.96 1.30
CA VAL A 77 8.71 1.80 1.96
C VAL A 77 8.49 0.58 1.09
N SER A 78 9.55 0.10 0.45
CA SER A 78 9.48 -1.00 -0.50
C SER A 78 9.35 -2.34 0.21
N LEU A 79 8.18 -2.96 0.08
CA LEU A 79 7.96 -4.33 0.56
C LEU A 79 8.80 -5.36 -0.21
N PRO A 80 8.93 -5.31 -1.55
CA PRO A 80 9.79 -6.23 -2.30
C PRO A 80 11.27 -6.18 -1.87
N LEU A 81 11.78 -5.01 -1.49
CA LEU A 81 13.15 -4.83 -0.99
C LEU A 81 13.28 -5.06 0.53
N GLN A 82 12.21 -5.53 1.18
CA GLN A 82 12.17 -5.80 2.61
C GLN A 82 12.51 -4.60 3.50
N GLU A 83 12.25 -3.37 3.04
CA GLU A 83 12.55 -2.15 3.83
C GLU A 83 11.73 -2.07 5.13
N HIS A 84 10.54 -2.67 5.13
CA HIS A 84 9.69 -2.85 6.31
C HIS A 84 10.33 -3.72 7.43
N LYS A 85 11.40 -4.44 7.12
CA LYS A 85 12.19 -5.24 8.07
C LYS A 85 13.49 -4.56 8.49
N GLU A 86 13.79 -3.40 7.94
CA GLU A 86 15.01 -2.69 8.32
C GLU A 86 14.84 -2.09 9.73
N PRO A 87 15.93 -2.03 10.54
CA PRO A 87 15.84 -1.56 11.92
C PRO A 87 15.21 -0.17 12.07
N TRP A 88 15.38 0.72 11.08
CA TRP A 88 14.81 2.06 11.12
C TRP A 88 13.28 2.06 11.00
N PHE A 89 12.70 1.14 10.22
CA PHE A 89 11.26 1.03 10.06
C PHE A 89 10.65 0.23 11.22
N MET A 90 11.31 -0.84 11.67
CA MET A 90 10.85 -1.62 12.82
C MET A 90 10.76 -0.80 14.10
N ARG A 91 11.62 0.22 14.26
CA ARG A 91 11.50 1.22 15.35
C ARG A 91 10.20 2.02 15.30
N LEU A 92 9.58 2.16 14.13
CA LEU A 92 8.28 2.80 13.95
C LEU A 92 7.13 1.81 14.10
N ASN A 93 7.29 0.59 13.57
CA ASN A 93 6.27 -0.45 13.62
C ASN A 93 6.89 -1.85 13.70
N LEU A 94 6.86 -2.47 14.88
CA LEU A 94 7.24 -3.88 15.08
C LEU A 94 6.33 -4.86 14.31
N GLY A 95 5.17 -4.39 13.83
CA GLY A 95 4.32 -5.13 12.93
C GLY A 95 4.90 -5.31 11.53
N GLU A 96 6.01 -4.67 11.14
CA GLU A 96 6.60 -4.82 9.80
C GLU A 96 5.58 -4.55 8.65
N GLU A 97 4.57 -3.74 8.93
CA GLU A 97 3.44 -3.49 8.04
C GLU A 97 3.33 -2.00 7.71
N VAL A 98 2.79 -1.72 6.53
CA VAL A 98 2.49 -0.38 6.04
C VAL A 98 0.97 -0.25 5.84
N PRO A 99 0.39 0.94 6.05
CA PRO A 99 1.05 2.22 6.33
C PRO A 99 1.38 2.47 7.81
N VAL A 100 2.29 3.42 8.06
CA VAL A 100 2.55 4.00 9.39
C VAL A 100 2.44 5.52 9.28
N PHE A 101 1.57 6.11 10.08
CA PHE A 101 1.31 7.55 10.10
C PHE A 101 1.93 8.20 11.33
N LEU A 102 2.56 9.35 11.12
CA LEU A 102 3.14 10.17 12.18
C LEU A 102 2.49 11.55 12.17
N HIS A 103 2.13 12.05 13.35
CA HIS A 103 1.72 13.41 13.61
C HIS A 103 2.33 13.88 14.93
N GLY A 104 3.32 14.77 14.86
CA GLY A 104 4.12 15.11 16.03
C GLY A 104 4.80 13.87 16.62
N ASP A 105 4.61 13.66 17.91
CA ASP A 105 5.13 12.50 18.65
C ASP A 105 4.21 11.26 18.56
N THR A 106 3.08 11.37 17.86
CA THR A 106 2.11 10.27 17.71
C THR A 106 2.48 9.38 16.54
N ILE A 107 2.60 8.07 16.78
CA ILE A 107 2.83 7.05 15.75
C ILE A 107 1.64 6.09 15.75
N ILE A 108 1.04 5.87 14.57
CA ILE A 108 -0.13 5.00 14.39
C ILE A 108 0.17 4.05 13.23
N SER A 109 0.05 2.74 13.45
CA SER A 109 0.40 1.71 12.45
C SER A 109 -0.80 0.91 11.94
N ASP A 110 -1.95 0.96 12.61
CA ASP A 110 -3.18 0.32 12.12
C ASP A 110 -3.93 1.27 11.19
N TYR A 111 -4.21 0.84 9.96
CA TYR A 111 -4.79 1.72 8.94
C TYR A 111 -6.18 2.25 9.32
N ASN A 112 -6.99 1.48 10.06
CA ASN A 112 -8.31 1.93 10.50
C ASN A 112 -8.17 3.00 11.57
N GLN A 113 -7.28 2.79 12.54
CA GLN A 113 -6.96 3.80 13.55
C GLN A 113 -6.35 5.06 12.94
N ILE A 114 -5.55 4.94 11.87
CA ILE A 114 -5.04 6.11 11.14
C ILE A 114 -6.20 6.93 10.57
N ILE A 115 -7.17 6.29 9.91
CA ILE A 115 -8.33 6.97 9.33
C ILE A 115 -9.18 7.61 10.43
N ASP A 116 -9.49 6.86 11.50
CA ASP A 116 -10.30 7.37 12.62
C ASP A 116 -9.60 8.54 13.33
N TYR A 117 -8.27 8.47 13.47
CA TYR A 117 -7.47 9.58 13.99
C TYR A 117 -7.55 10.81 13.08
N MET A 118 -7.46 10.64 11.77
CA MET A 118 -7.57 11.75 10.82
C MET A 118 -8.95 12.41 10.85
N GLU A 119 -10.01 11.61 10.91
CA GLU A 119 -11.39 12.10 11.00
C GLU A 119 -11.63 12.86 12.30
N LYS A 120 -11.05 12.40 13.41
CA LYS A 120 -11.20 13.06 14.71
C LYS A 120 -10.39 14.34 14.84
N ASN A 121 -9.16 14.37 14.33
CA ASN A 121 -8.20 15.47 14.59
C ASN A 121 -8.15 16.53 13.49
N PHE A 122 -8.56 16.21 12.26
CA PHE A 122 -8.57 17.17 11.15
C PHE A 122 -10.01 17.43 10.69
N VAL A 123 -10.62 18.42 11.34
CA VAL A 123 -12.00 18.90 11.09
C VAL A 123 -11.97 20.40 10.80
N GLY A 124 -12.92 20.88 10.00
CA GLY A 124 -13.06 22.30 9.68
C GLY A 124 -13.80 22.53 8.38
N GLU A 125 -14.23 23.76 8.11
CA GLU A 125 -15.04 24.10 6.92
C GLU A 125 -14.36 23.75 5.59
N THR A 126 -13.03 23.77 5.55
CA THR A 126 -12.24 23.46 4.34
C THR A 126 -11.76 22.01 4.28
N VAL A 127 -12.03 21.20 5.31
CA VAL A 127 -11.57 19.81 5.41
C VAL A 127 -12.77 18.89 5.24
N ALA A 128 -12.71 17.98 4.26
CA ALA A 128 -13.80 17.04 4.02
C ALA A 128 -14.03 16.16 5.26
N GLN A 129 -15.30 16.04 5.66
CA GLN A 129 -15.77 15.07 6.64
C GLN A 129 -16.19 13.81 5.89
N LEU A 130 -15.47 12.71 6.09
CA LEU A 130 -15.68 11.46 5.35
C LEU A 130 -16.50 10.45 6.16
N ILE A 131 -16.51 10.60 7.49
CA ILE A 131 -17.43 9.90 8.38
C ILE A 131 -18.47 10.92 8.87
N PRO A 132 -19.76 10.74 8.52
CA PRO A 132 -20.84 11.62 8.97
C PRO A 132 -20.91 11.71 10.50
N ASP A 133 -21.59 12.73 11.03
CA ASP A 133 -21.82 12.83 12.47
C ASP A 133 -22.60 11.61 12.99
N PRO A 134 -22.28 11.08 14.19
CA PRO A 134 -22.97 9.92 14.76
C PRO A 134 -24.50 10.06 14.86
N ASP A 135 -25.01 11.29 14.99
CA ASP A 135 -26.44 11.59 15.05
C ASP A 135 -27.11 11.63 13.65
N SER A 136 -26.31 11.57 12.58
CA SER A 136 -26.81 11.59 11.20
C SER A 136 -27.38 10.23 10.81
N PRO A 137 -28.53 10.17 10.11
CA PRO A 137 -29.08 8.92 9.57
C PRO A 137 -28.20 8.28 8.48
N LEU A 138 -27.13 8.96 8.03
CA LEU A 138 -26.12 8.42 7.13
C LEU A 138 -25.02 7.64 7.86
N TYR A 139 -24.78 7.93 9.14
CA TYR A 139 -23.66 7.36 9.90
C TYR A 139 -23.71 5.84 9.94
N ASP A 140 -24.86 5.28 10.35
CA ASP A 140 -25.02 3.82 10.45
C ASP A 140 -24.82 3.13 9.10
N ARG A 141 -25.26 3.76 8.00
CA ARG A 141 -25.07 3.23 6.65
C ARG A 141 -23.59 3.22 6.27
N VAL A 142 -22.89 4.32 6.51
CA VAL A 142 -21.45 4.43 6.23
C VAL A 142 -20.67 3.39 7.01
N GLN A 143 -20.98 3.22 8.30
CA GLN A 143 -20.29 2.23 9.14
C GLN A 143 -20.61 0.79 8.72
N GLN A 144 -21.87 0.51 8.37
CA GLN A 144 -22.26 -0.80 7.84
C GLN A 144 -21.45 -1.17 6.59
N TYR A 145 -21.38 -0.29 5.60
CA TYR A 145 -20.66 -0.57 4.36
C TYR A 145 -19.15 -0.53 4.54
N ARG A 146 -18.61 0.32 5.42
CA ARG A 146 -17.20 0.26 5.82
C ARG A 146 -16.87 -1.13 6.37
N HIS A 147 -17.64 -1.63 7.32
CA HIS A 147 -17.42 -2.94 7.93
C HIS A 147 -17.56 -4.08 6.91
N LEU A 148 -18.60 -4.04 6.07
CA LEU A 148 -18.82 -5.03 5.02
C LEU A 148 -17.64 -5.12 4.05
N LEU A 149 -17.13 -3.97 3.60
CA LEU A 149 -16.04 -3.90 2.63
C LEU A 149 -14.68 -4.23 3.25
N ASP A 150 -14.45 -3.82 4.50
CA ASP A 150 -13.22 -4.17 5.23
C ASP A 150 -13.16 -5.65 5.63
N GLY A 151 -14.31 -6.33 5.71
CA GLY A 151 -14.38 -7.78 5.95
C GLY A 151 -13.94 -8.65 4.77
N LEU A 152 -13.72 -8.07 3.58
CA LEU A 152 -13.30 -8.80 2.40
C LEU A 152 -11.81 -9.20 2.46
N PRO A 153 -11.45 -10.46 2.19
CA PRO A 153 -10.06 -10.96 2.27
C PRO A 153 -9.23 -10.53 1.05
N MET A 154 -8.86 -9.25 1.01
CA MET A 154 -8.16 -8.65 -0.13
C MET A 154 -6.78 -9.25 -0.41
N ASP A 155 -6.10 -9.74 0.62
CA ASP A 155 -4.85 -10.48 0.49
C ASP A 155 -5.07 -11.82 -0.22
N ALA A 156 -6.13 -12.56 0.14
CA ALA A 156 -6.48 -13.82 -0.52
C ALA A 156 -6.86 -13.61 -1.99
N TYR A 157 -7.64 -12.57 -2.32
CA TYR A 157 -7.92 -12.23 -3.71
C TYR A 157 -6.66 -11.86 -4.48
N THR A 158 -5.80 -11.02 -3.88
CA THR A 158 -4.59 -10.54 -4.55
C THR A 158 -3.62 -11.70 -4.83
N HIS A 159 -3.27 -12.48 -3.81
CA HIS A 159 -2.35 -13.61 -3.98
C HIS A 159 -2.98 -14.72 -4.82
N GLY A 160 -4.23 -15.07 -4.55
CA GLY A 160 -4.94 -16.12 -5.27
C GLY A 160 -5.04 -15.85 -6.77
N CYS A 161 -5.41 -14.64 -7.18
CA CYS A 161 -5.48 -14.28 -8.60
C CYS A 161 -4.11 -14.22 -9.29
N ILE A 162 -3.03 -13.95 -8.55
CA ILE A 162 -1.66 -14.03 -9.08
C ILE A 162 -1.26 -15.49 -9.31
N LEU A 163 -1.65 -16.39 -8.40
CA LEU A 163 -1.33 -17.82 -8.47
C LEU A 163 -2.19 -18.56 -9.49
N HIS A 164 -3.46 -18.17 -9.64
CA HIS A 164 -4.48 -18.79 -10.51
C HIS A 164 -4.94 -17.81 -11.61
N PRO A 165 -4.06 -17.44 -12.56
CA PRO A 165 -4.36 -16.43 -13.58
C PRO A 165 -5.51 -16.85 -14.52
N GLU A 166 -5.82 -18.15 -14.64
CA GLU A 166 -6.95 -18.67 -15.40
C GLU A 166 -8.33 -18.23 -14.87
N LEU A 167 -8.38 -17.71 -13.64
CA LEU A 167 -9.59 -17.13 -13.05
C LEU A 167 -9.75 -15.63 -13.39
N THR A 168 -8.78 -15.03 -14.07
CA THR A 168 -8.72 -13.59 -14.36
C THR A 168 -8.72 -13.33 -15.87
N THR A 169 -9.20 -12.16 -16.26
CA THR A 169 -9.21 -11.69 -17.66
C THR A 169 -8.67 -10.27 -17.71
N ASP A 170 -7.76 -9.99 -18.64
CA ASP A 170 -7.17 -8.65 -18.81
C ASP A 170 -6.48 -8.11 -17.54
N SER A 171 -5.85 -8.99 -16.76
CA SER A 171 -5.10 -8.62 -15.55
C SER A 171 -3.97 -7.66 -15.86
N MET A 172 -3.82 -6.63 -15.01
CA MET A 172 -2.75 -5.63 -15.10
C MET A 172 -1.49 -6.07 -14.35
N ILE A 173 -1.50 -7.28 -13.78
CA ILE A 173 -0.36 -7.84 -13.07
C ILE A 173 0.75 -8.18 -14.08
N PRO A 174 1.99 -7.72 -13.85
CA PRO A 174 3.09 -8.05 -14.74
C PRO A 174 3.43 -9.53 -14.68
N LYS A 175 3.68 -10.17 -15.82
CA LYS A 175 4.02 -11.60 -15.88
C LYS A 175 5.22 -11.99 -15.02
N TYR A 176 6.21 -11.10 -14.90
CA TYR A 176 7.38 -11.33 -14.04
C TYR A 176 7.03 -11.34 -12.55
N ALA A 177 6.01 -10.57 -12.12
CA ALA A 177 5.57 -10.54 -10.73
C ALA A 177 4.95 -11.88 -10.33
N THR A 178 4.22 -12.54 -11.24
CA THR A 178 3.72 -13.90 -11.03
C THR A 178 4.86 -14.90 -10.82
N ALA A 179 5.92 -14.84 -11.63
CA ALA A 179 7.08 -15.71 -11.48
C ALA A 179 7.79 -15.48 -10.14
N GLU A 180 7.96 -14.23 -9.74
CA GLU A 180 8.63 -13.86 -8.49
C GLU A 180 7.80 -14.27 -7.26
N ILE A 181 6.48 -14.08 -7.28
CA ILE A 181 5.59 -14.52 -6.19
C ILE A 181 5.57 -16.05 -6.08
N ARG A 182 5.53 -16.76 -7.21
CA ARG A 182 5.65 -18.24 -7.22
C ARG A 182 6.98 -18.71 -6.66
N ARG A 183 8.08 -18.01 -6.99
CA ARG A 183 9.42 -18.28 -6.43
C ARG A 183 9.44 -18.04 -4.92
N HIS A 184 8.87 -16.93 -4.45
CA HIS A 184 8.75 -16.63 -3.03
C HIS A 184 7.90 -17.65 -2.29
N LEU A 185 6.81 -18.13 -2.89
CA LEU A 185 5.95 -19.16 -2.30
C LEU A 185 6.65 -20.52 -2.20
N ALA A 186 7.36 -20.94 -3.26
CA ALA A 186 8.16 -22.16 -3.25
C ALA A 186 9.27 -22.09 -2.18
N ASN A 187 9.93 -20.94 -2.06
CA ASN A 187 10.91 -20.72 -1.01
C ASN A 187 10.26 -20.73 0.37
N ALA A 188 9.10 -20.08 0.55
CA ALA A 188 8.37 -20.05 1.81
C ALA A 188 7.97 -21.46 2.29
N ALA A 189 7.47 -22.31 1.40
CA ALA A 189 7.18 -23.72 1.71
C ALA A 189 8.44 -24.47 2.16
N THR A 190 9.55 -24.26 1.45
CA THR A 190 10.84 -24.88 1.77
C THR A 190 11.39 -24.40 3.13
N GLU A 191 11.32 -23.10 3.41
CA GLU A 191 11.75 -22.51 4.67
C GLU A 191 10.86 -22.93 5.84
N LEU A 192 9.53 -23.01 5.65
CA LEU A 192 8.62 -23.59 6.64
C LEU A 192 9.00 -25.03 7.01
N MET A 193 9.27 -25.87 6.01
CA MET A 193 9.71 -27.25 6.23
C MET A 193 11.02 -27.30 7.04
N LYS A 194 12.00 -26.44 6.74
CA LYS A 194 13.25 -26.35 7.51
C LYS A 194 13.00 -25.92 8.96
N LEU A 195 12.17 -24.89 9.15
CA LEU A 195 11.83 -24.36 10.47
C LEU A 195 10.97 -25.30 11.33
N ASP A 196 10.35 -26.32 10.73
CA ASP A 196 9.65 -27.38 11.47
C ASP A 196 10.59 -28.55 11.85
N HIS A 197 11.77 -28.63 11.22
CA HIS A 197 12.82 -29.60 11.57
C HIS A 197 13.83 -29.05 12.59
N GLU A 198 13.99 -27.73 12.69
CA GLU A 198 14.82 -27.08 13.72
C GLU A 198 14.04 -26.96 15.06
N GLU A 199 14.64 -27.42 16.16
CA GLU A 199 14.00 -27.56 17.48
C GLU A 199 13.39 -26.26 18.04
N PRO A 200 12.33 -26.35 18.87
CA PRO A 200 11.49 -25.25 19.35
C PRO A 200 12.13 -24.45 20.51
N GLN A 201 13.43 -24.20 20.48
CA GLN A 201 14.10 -23.40 21.50
C GLN A 201 14.33 -21.98 20.96
N LEU A 202 13.56 -21.04 21.52
CA LEU A 202 13.44 -19.60 21.18
C LEU A 202 12.48 -19.29 20.02
N THR A 203 11.18 -19.42 20.28
CA THR A 203 10.13 -18.84 19.44
C THR A 203 10.16 -17.31 19.54
N GLU A 204 11.03 -16.67 18.76
CA GLU A 204 10.94 -15.21 18.60
C GLU A 204 9.57 -14.82 18.00
N PRO A 205 8.93 -13.74 18.47
CA PRO A 205 7.68 -13.23 17.90
C PRO A 205 7.72 -13.04 16.37
N HIS A 206 8.87 -12.66 15.82
CA HIS A 206 9.09 -12.49 14.38
C HIS A 206 8.98 -13.82 13.62
N LEU A 207 9.54 -14.91 14.16
CA LEU A 207 9.49 -16.23 13.51
C LEU A 207 8.06 -16.78 13.46
N SER A 208 7.30 -16.61 14.55
CA SER A 208 5.87 -16.98 14.58
C SER A 208 5.05 -16.19 13.56
N LYS A 209 5.31 -14.88 13.43
CA LYS A 209 4.65 -14.01 12.44
C LYS A 209 5.00 -14.43 11.01
N GLN A 210 6.26 -14.73 10.74
CA GLN A 210 6.72 -15.20 9.44
C GLN A 210 6.09 -16.54 9.06
N LYS A 211 6.05 -17.52 9.99
CA LYS A 211 5.37 -18.81 9.76
C LYS A 211 3.88 -18.61 9.44
N LYS A 212 3.17 -17.76 10.19
CA LYS A 212 1.75 -17.46 9.96
C LYS A 212 1.50 -16.79 8.60
N LEU A 213 2.35 -15.85 8.20
CA LEU A 213 2.24 -15.20 6.90
C LEU A 213 2.45 -16.20 5.77
N MET A 214 3.48 -17.04 5.87
CA MET A 214 3.77 -18.06 4.87
C MET A 214 2.63 -19.10 4.76
N ALA A 215 2.07 -19.54 5.88
CA ALA A 215 0.91 -20.43 5.90
C ALA A 215 -0.32 -19.80 5.21
N LYS A 216 -0.62 -18.51 5.49
CA LYS A 216 -1.71 -17.80 4.80
C LYS A 216 -1.51 -17.75 3.29
N ILE A 217 -0.31 -17.48 2.81
CA ILE A 217 -0.04 -17.42 1.37
C ILE A 217 -0.20 -18.81 0.73
N LEU A 218 0.18 -19.89 1.42
CA LEU A 218 -0.07 -21.26 0.97
C LEU A 218 -1.57 -21.58 0.90
N ASP A 219 -2.36 -21.14 1.87
CA ASP A 219 -3.83 -21.30 1.84
C ASP A 219 -4.46 -20.58 0.64
N HIS A 220 -3.86 -19.46 0.20
CA HIS A 220 -4.32 -18.73 -0.99
C HIS A 220 -4.09 -19.47 -2.32
N ASP A 221 -3.26 -20.53 -2.34
CA ASP A 221 -3.06 -21.38 -3.53
C ASP A 221 -4.20 -22.41 -3.71
N ASN A 222 -5.13 -22.51 -2.76
CA ASN A 222 -6.27 -23.40 -2.90
C ASN A 222 -7.33 -22.80 -3.83
N VAL A 223 -7.35 -23.26 -5.08
CA VAL A 223 -8.29 -22.80 -6.11
C VAL A 223 -9.78 -22.95 -5.72
N ASN A 224 -10.13 -23.98 -4.94
CA ASN A 224 -11.51 -24.20 -4.51
C ASN A 224 -11.93 -23.18 -3.44
N TYR A 225 -11.03 -22.92 -2.49
CA TYR A 225 -11.21 -21.85 -1.51
C TYR A 225 -11.30 -20.49 -2.21
N LEU A 226 -10.41 -20.21 -3.15
CA LEU A 226 -10.41 -18.98 -3.93
C LEU A 226 -11.73 -18.78 -4.70
N LYS A 227 -12.23 -19.82 -5.38
CA LYS A 227 -13.54 -19.79 -6.06
C LYS A 227 -14.68 -19.50 -5.09
N LYS A 228 -14.65 -20.07 -3.88
CA LYS A 228 -15.64 -19.82 -2.83
C LYS A 228 -15.65 -18.35 -2.42
N ILE A 229 -14.50 -17.80 -2.01
CA ILE A 229 -14.42 -16.39 -1.55
C ILE A 229 -14.70 -15.38 -2.68
N LEU A 230 -14.41 -15.76 -3.94
CA LEU A 230 -14.81 -14.97 -5.12
C LEU A 230 -16.32 -15.04 -5.39
N GLY A 231 -16.99 -16.13 -5.01
CA GLY A 231 -18.45 -16.23 -5.00
C GLY A 231 -19.07 -15.33 -3.93
N GLU A 232 -18.50 -15.32 -2.72
CA GLU A 232 -18.90 -14.42 -1.63
C GLU A 232 -18.73 -12.94 -2.03
N LEU A 233 -17.62 -12.61 -2.71
CA LEU A 233 -17.42 -11.27 -3.30
C LEU A 233 -18.57 -10.89 -4.26
N ALA A 234 -19.04 -11.83 -5.10
CA ALA A 234 -20.15 -11.57 -6.01
C ALA A 234 -21.41 -11.15 -5.25
N MET A 235 -21.72 -11.86 -4.15
CA MET A 235 -22.88 -11.56 -3.31
C MET A 235 -22.77 -10.17 -2.65
N VAL A 236 -21.57 -9.78 -2.19
CA VAL A 236 -21.33 -8.44 -1.64
C VAL A 236 -21.53 -7.38 -2.72
N LEU A 237 -21.04 -7.60 -3.94
CA LEU A 237 -21.24 -6.67 -5.05
C LEU A 237 -22.71 -6.59 -5.51
N ASP A 238 -23.48 -7.68 -5.38
CA ASP A 238 -24.94 -7.65 -5.60
C ASP A 238 -25.66 -6.79 -4.56
N GLN A 239 -25.26 -6.90 -3.29
CA GLN A 239 -25.78 -6.04 -2.23
C GLN A 239 -25.44 -4.56 -2.48
N VAL A 240 -24.23 -4.27 -2.95
CA VAL A 240 -23.82 -2.90 -3.31
C VAL A 240 -24.61 -2.38 -4.51
N GLU A 241 -24.79 -3.18 -5.56
CA GLU A 241 -25.59 -2.80 -6.74
C GLU A 241 -27.04 -2.49 -6.36
N ALA A 242 -27.66 -3.35 -5.53
CA ALA A 242 -29.02 -3.14 -5.04
C ALA A 242 -29.15 -1.85 -4.23
N GLU A 243 -28.15 -1.53 -3.41
CA GLU A 243 -28.16 -0.30 -2.62
C GLU A 243 -27.97 0.95 -3.49
N LEU A 244 -27.10 0.89 -4.51
CA LEU A 244 -26.93 1.99 -5.47
C LEU A 244 -28.22 2.25 -6.26
N GLU A 245 -28.94 1.20 -6.68
CA GLU A 245 -30.25 1.36 -7.32
C GLU A 245 -31.29 1.95 -6.35
N LYS A 246 -31.31 1.48 -5.10
CA LYS A 246 -32.18 2.02 -4.06
C LYS A 246 -31.93 3.52 -3.84
N ARG A 247 -30.67 3.97 -3.79
CA ARG A 247 -30.33 5.41 -3.69
C ARG A 247 -30.85 6.20 -4.87
N LYS A 248 -30.71 5.68 -6.08
CA LYS A 248 -31.20 6.33 -7.30
C LYS A 248 -32.72 6.51 -7.28
N LEU A 249 -33.46 5.54 -6.75
CA LEU A 249 -34.92 5.65 -6.55
C LEU A 249 -35.28 6.62 -5.42
N GLU A 250 -34.58 6.55 -4.28
CA GLU A 250 -34.79 7.43 -3.11
C GLU A 250 -34.62 8.92 -3.46
N TYR A 251 -33.65 9.24 -4.32
CA TYR A 251 -33.33 10.60 -4.75
C TYR A 251 -33.84 10.93 -6.15
N GLN A 252 -34.81 10.16 -6.66
CA GLN A 252 -35.36 10.36 -8.00
C GLN A 252 -35.92 11.78 -8.15
N GLY A 253 -35.52 12.48 -9.22
CA GLY A 253 -35.93 13.86 -9.50
C GLY A 253 -35.05 14.94 -8.87
N GLN A 254 -34.10 14.58 -8.00
CA GLN A 254 -33.10 15.51 -7.49
C GLN A 254 -31.90 15.60 -8.44
N LYS A 255 -31.41 16.81 -8.69
CA LYS A 255 -30.17 17.03 -9.48
C LYS A 255 -28.96 16.99 -8.54
N CYS A 256 -28.62 15.81 -8.03
CA CYS A 256 -27.40 15.58 -7.27
C CYS A 256 -26.64 14.36 -7.78
N GLU A 257 -25.33 14.35 -7.61
CA GLU A 257 -24.55 13.12 -7.78
C GLU A 257 -24.79 12.22 -6.58
N LEU A 258 -24.95 10.92 -6.83
CA LEU A 258 -25.20 9.93 -5.78
C LEU A 258 -24.01 9.01 -5.59
N TRP A 259 -23.75 8.69 -4.33
CA TRP A 259 -22.72 7.80 -3.84
C TRP A 259 -23.39 6.62 -3.10
N LEU A 260 -22.60 5.71 -2.51
CA LEU A 260 -23.11 4.47 -1.93
C LEU A 260 -24.15 4.73 -0.83
N CYS A 261 -23.86 5.69 0.05
CA CYS A 261 -24.69 5.96 1.21
C CYS A 261 -25.67 7.13 1.02
N GLY A 262 -25.48 7.99 0.01
CA GLY A 262 -26.31 9.18 -0.19
C GLY A 262 -25.68 10.17 -1.18
N PRO A 263 -26.06 11.47 -1.13
CA PRO A 263 -25.52 12.51 -2.00
C PRO A 263 -24.12 12.98 -1.59
N GLU A 264 -23.69 12.68 -0.36
CA GLU A 264 -22.37 13.02 0.18
C GLU A 264 -21.38 11.90 -0.09
N PHE A 265 -20.13 12.27 -0.44
CA PHE A 265 -19.05 11.32 -0.64
C PHE A 265 -18.38 11.00 0.69
N THR A 266 -18.32 9.72 1.04
CA THR A 266 -17.95 9.26 2.38
C THR A 266 -16.81 8.24 2.35
N LEU A 267 -16.36 7.81 3.53
CA LEU A 267 -15.37 6.75 3.67
C LEU A 267 -15.81 5.42 3.04
N ALA A 268 -17.11 5.11 3.05
CA ALA A 268 -17.63 3.91 2.40
C ALA A 268 -17.36 3.93 0.88
N ASP A 269 -17.43 5.11 0.25
CA ASP A 269 -17.15 5.30 -1.17
C ASP A 269 -15.65 5.17 -1.49
N ILE A 270 -14.79 5.64 -0.59
CA ILE A 270 -13.34 5.45 -0.67
C ILE A 270 -13.01 3.95 -0.60
N CYS A 271 -13.58 3.23 0.37
CA CYS A 271 -13.36 1.78 0.52
C CYS A 271 -13.84 1.01 -0.71
N LEU A 272 -15.05 1.30 -1.21
CA LEU A 272 -15.59 0.66 -2.40
C LEU A 272 -14.77 1.01 -3.65
N GLY A 273 -14.39 2.28 -3.82
CA GLY A 273 -13.54 2.73 -4.91
C GLY A 273 -12.18 2.03 -4.94
N ALA A 274 -11.52 1.93 -3.78
CA ALA A 274 -10.24 1.22 -3.65
C ALA A 274 -10.39 -0.28 -3.96
N LEU A 275 -11.47 -0.92 -3.49
CA LEU A 275 -11.80 -2.31 -3.79
C LEU A 275 -11.96 -2.51 -5.30
N LEU A 276 -12.83 -1.75 -5.96
CA LEU A 276 -13.09 -1.87 -7.40
C LEU A 276 -11.83 -1.61 -8.22
N HIS A 277 -11.00 -0.66 -7.80
CA HIS A 277 -9.69 -0.45 -8.40
C HIS A 277 -8.80 -1.70 -8.31
N ARG A 278 -8.71 -2.31 -7.12
CA ARG A 278 -7.92 -3.52 -6.93
C ARG A 278 -8.47 -4.68 -7.75
N LEU A 279 -9.78 -4.88 -7.77
CA LEU A 279 -10.41 -5.94 -8.57
C LEU A 279 -10.17 -5.74 -10.08
N LYS A 280 -10.19 -4.50 -10.57
CA LYS A 280 -9.83 -4.19 -11.95
C LYS A 280 -8.35 -4.48 -12.23
N PHE A 281 -7.46 -4.10 -11.32
CA PHE A 281 -6.04 -4.42 -11.42
C PHE A 281 -5.79 -5.94 -11.48
N LEU A 282 -6.57 -6.73 -10.73
CA LEU A 282 -6.48 -8.19 -10.73
C LEU A 282 -7.11 -8.85 -11.98
N GLY A 283 -7.76 -8.11 -12.88
CA GLY A 283 -8.43 -8.67 -14.05
C GLY A 283 -9.79 -9.31 -13.73
N LEU A 284 -10.49 -8.80 -12.72
CA LEU A 284 -11.81 -9.31 -12.32
C LEU A 284 -12.95 -8.42 -12.84
N SER A 285 -12.67 -7.19 -13.28
CA SER A 285 -13.70 -6.20 -13.64
C SER A 285 -14.71 -6.67 -14.67
N ARG A 286 -14.24 -7.35 -15.73
CA ARG A 286 -15.10 -7.87 -16.80
C ARG A 286 -16.14 -8.86 -16.31
N LYS A 287 -15.79 -9.70 -15.33
CA LYS A 287 -16.70 -10.71 -14.77
C LYS A 287 -17.70 -10.13 -13.77
N TYR A 288 -17.33 -9.06 -13.06
CA TYR A 288 -18.12 -8.57 -11.93
C TYR A 288 -18.94 -7.32 -12.23
N TRP A 289 -18.61 -6.50 -13.22
CA TRP A 289 -19.48 -5.36 -13.57
C TRP A 289 -19.39 -4.87 -15.01
N GLU A 290 -18.27 -5.05 -15.71
CA GLU A 290 -18.13 -4.51 -17.08
C GLU A 290 -18.83 -5.34 -18.16
N ASP A 291 -19.38 -6.52 -17.81
CA ASP A 291 -20.29 -7.30 -18.66
C ASP A 291 -21.73 -6.75 -18.69
N GLY A 292 -22.00 -5.70 -17.92
CA GLY A 292 -23.33 -5.10 -17.77
C GLY A 292 -24.18 -5.73 -16.67
N SER A 293 -23.66 -6.69 -15.90
CA SER A 293 -24.38 -7.32 -14.78
C SER A 293 -24.68 -6.35 -13.63
N ARG A 294 -23.81 -5.34 -13.41
CA ARG A 294 -23.92 -4.36 -12.32
C ARG A 294 -23.71 -2.92 -12.85
N PRO A 295 -24.70 -2.37 -13.58
CA PRO A 295 -24.54 -1.10 -14.28
C PRO A 295 -24.43 0.10 -13.32
N ASN A 296 -25.09 0.07 -12.14
CA ASN A 296 -24.97 1.17 -11.19
C ASN A 296 -23.59 1.18 -10.52
N LEU A 297 -23.04 0.02 -10.21
CA LEU A 297 -21.67 -0.17 -9.72
C LEU A 297 -20.64 0.32 -10.74
N GLN A 298 -20.81 -0.03 -12.02
CA GLN A 298 -19.96 0.47 -13.09
C GLN A 298 -20.02 2.00 -13.19
N SER A 299 -21.23 2.56 -13.19
CA SER A 299 -21.45 4.01 -13.23
C SER A 299 -20.83 4.72 -12.01
N PHE A 300 -20.99 4.14 -10.81
CA PHE A 300 -20.35 4.59 -9.58
C PHE A 300 -18.84 4.63 -9.73
N PHE A 301 -18.22 3.54 -10.20
CA PHE A 301 -16.78 3.47 -10.33
C PHE A 301 -16.23 4.50 -11.32
N VAL A 302 -16.92 4.72 -12.44
CA VAL A 302 -16.57 5.77 -13.40
C VAL A 302 -16.60 7.16 -12.76
N ARG A 303 -17.53 7.44 -11.84
CA ARG A 303 -17.54 8.71 -11.09
C ARG A 303 -16.36 8.80 -10.12
N VAL A 304 -16.11 7.75 -9.35
CA VAL A 304 -14.97 7.68 -8.41
C VAL A 304 -13.65 7.95 -9.13
N GLN A 305 -13.44 7.33 -10.31
CA GLN A 305 -12.22 7.50 -11.11
C GLN A 305 -11.97 8.95 -11.58
N LYS A 306 -12.99 9.81 -11.60
CA LYS A 306 -12.85 11.23 -11.98
C LYS A 306 -12.39 12.11 -10.83
N ARG A 307 -12.55 11.65 -9.57
CA ARG A 307 -12.19 12.42 -8.38
C ARG A 307 -10.69 12.69 -8.33
N TYR A 308 -10.31 13.87 -7.84
CA TYR A 308 -8.91 14.30 -7.78
C TYR A 308 -8.04 13.33 -6.97
N ALA A 309 -8.47 13.00 -5.74
CA ALA A 309 -7.71 12.11 -4.86
C ALA A 309 -7.50 10.73 -5.49
N PHE A 310 -8.56 10.17 -6.08
CA PHE A 310 -8.47 8.90 -6.77
C PHE A 310 -7.49 8.94 -7.94
N ARG A 311 -7.57 9.96 -8.81
CA ARG A 311 -6.63 10.13 -9.92
C ARG A 311 -5.20 10.29 -9.44
N LYS A 312 -4.99 11.04 -8.36
CA LYS A 312 -3.65 11.30 -7.81
C LYS A 312 -3.03 10.06 -7.17
N VAL A 313 -3.82 9.26 -6.45
CA VAL A 313 -3.34 8.09 -5.70
C VAL A 313 -3.27 6.84 -6.59
N LEU A 314 -4.25 6.65 -7.47
CA LEU A 314 -4.51 5.41 -8.22
C LEU A 314 -4.60 5.59 -9.75
N GLY A 315 -4.64 6.82 -10.26
CA GLY A 315 -4.95 7.08 -11.68
C GLY A 315 -3.88 6.67 -12.69
N ASP A 316 -2.65 6.39 -12.24
CA ASP A 316 -1.50 6.18 -13.13
C ASP A 316 -1.01 4.72 -13.05
N ILE A 317 -1.72 3.84 -13.76
CA ILE A 317 -1.53 2.38 -13.74
C ILE A 317 -0.18 1.98 -14.37
N HIS A 318 0.32 2.72 -15.36
CA HIS A 318 1.67 2.48 -15.92
C HIS A 318 2.78 2.82 -14.91
N THR A 319 2.50 3.77 -14.01
CA THR A 319 3.39 4.20 -12.94
C THR A 319 3.39 3.21 -11.77
N THR A 320 2.35 2.39 -11.58
CA THR A 320 2.34 1.27 -10.61
C THR A 320 3.43 0.23 -10.94
N LEU A 321 3.58 -0.08 -12.22
CA LEU A 321 4.54 -1.04 -12.75
C LEU A 321 5.96 -0.46 -12.78
N LEU A 322 6.10 0.77 -13.25
CA LEU A 322 7.37 1.51 -13.28
C LEU A 322 7.84 1.91 -11.87
N SER A 323 6.95 2.32 -10.95
CA SER A 323 7.30 2.65 -9.55
C SER A 323 7.65 1.43 -8.70
N ALA A 324 7.13 0.25 -9.05
CA ALA A 324 7.58 -0.99 -8.43
C ALA A 324 8.94 -1.46 -8.97
N VAL A 325 9.34 -1.08 -10.19
CA VAL A 325 10.56 -1.59 -10.82
C VAL A 325 11.70 -0.58 -10.81
N LEU A 326 11.50 0.68 -11.23
CA LEU A 326 12.56 1.69 -11.35
C LEU A 326 13.12 2.15 -10.00
N PRO A 327 12.30 2.60 -9.02
CA PRO A 327 12.78 2.92 -7.68
C PRO A 327 13.49 1.74 -7.04
N ASN A 328 12.96 0.52 -7.20
CA ASN A 328 13.57 -0.68 -6.65
C ASN A 328 14.90 -1.02 -7.34
N ALA A 329 14.98 -0.95 -8.67
CA ALA A 329 16.22 -1.15 -9.41
C ALA A 329 17.29 -0.11 -9.03
N PHE A 330 16.91 1.17 -8.92
CA PHE A 330 17.82 2.24 -8.52
C PHE A 330 18.28 2.09 -7.05
N ARG A 331 17.37 1.73 -6.14
CA ARG A 331 17.70 1.44 -4.73
C ARG A 331 18.57 0.19 -4.60
N MET A 332 18.35 -0.85 -5.41
CA MET A 332 19.22 -2.04 -5.48
C MET A 332 20.63 -1.68 -5.95
N VAL A 333 20.76 -0.84 -6.98
CA VAL A 333 22.07 -0.33 -7.43
C VAL A 333 22.75 0.50 -6.34
N LYS A 334 22.01 1.28 -5.53
CA LYS A 334 22.58 1.99 -4.38
C LYS A 334 22.98 1.07 -3.22
N LYS A 335 22.18 0.06 -2.89
CA LYS A 335 22.47 -0.91 -1.81
C LYS A 335 23.59 -1.89 -2.17
N LYS A 336 23.71 -2.24 -3.45
CA LYS A 336 24.75 -3.13 -4.01
C LYS A 336 25.27 -2.52 -5.30
N PRO A 337 26.17 -1.52 -5.24
CA PRO A 337 26.76 -0.96 -6.44
C PRO A 337 27.45 -2.07 -7.23
N PRO A 338 27.20 -2.22 -8.54
CA PRO A 338 27.93 -3.18 -9.34
C PRO A 338 29.43 -2.86 -9.22
N SER A 339 30.27 -3.88 -9.10
CA SER A 339 31.71 -3.63 -9.15
C SER A 339 32.02 -2.94 -10.48
N PHE A 340 32.75 -1.83 -10.44
CA PHE A 340 32.99 -0.93 -11.58
C PHE A 340 33.50 -1.64 -12.86
N PHE A 341 34.05 -2.85 -12.73
CA PHE A 341 34.53 -3.66 -13.84
C PHE A 341 33.42 -4.26 -14.73
N GLY A 342 32.23 -4.55 -14.19
CA GLY A 342 31.15 -5.20 -14.96
C GLY A 342 30.29 -4.25 -15.80
N ALA A 343 30.02 -3.05 -15.28
CA ALA A 343 29.14 -2.08 -15.93
C ALA A 343 29.79 -1.41 -17.16
N SER A 344 31.10 -1.11 -17.09
CA SER A 344 31.87 -0.57 -18.23
C SER A 344 31.99 -1.57 -19.38
N PHE A 345 32.09 -2.87 -19.08
CA PHE A 345 32.14 -3.91 -20.10
C PHE A 345 30.79 -4.07 -20.83
N LEU A 346 29.66 -4.03 -20.10
CA LEU A 346 28.32 -4.11 -20.70
C LEU A 346 27.97 -2.89 -21.55
N MET A 347 28.32 -1.68 -21.11
CA MET A 347 28.11 -0.47 -21.92
C MET A 347 29.03 -0.45 -23.16
N GLY A 348 30.28 -0.90 -23.01
CA GLY A 348 31.21 -1.06 -24.13
C GLY A 348 30.74 -2.11 -25.15
N SER A 349 30.18 -3.23 -24.70
CA SER A 349 29.69 -4.28 -25.60
C SER A 349 28.43 -3.85 -26.36
N LEU A 350 27.49 -3.16 -25.70
CA LEU A 350 26.28 -2.65 -26.35
C LEU A 350 26.58 -1.55 -27.36
N GLY A 351 27.50 -0.62 -27.04
CA GLY A 351 27.99 0.39 -27.98
C GLY A 351 28.73 -0.23 -29.17
N GLY A 352 29.58 -1.24 -28.91
CA GLY A 352 30.30 -1.97 -29.95
C GLY A 352 29.38 -2.76 -30.89
N MET A 353 28.37 -3.45 -30.35
CA MET A 353 27.37 -4.18 -31.14
C MET A 353 26.51 -3.22 -32.00
N GLY A 354 26.12 -2.08 -31.45
CA GLY A 354 25.38 -1.05 -32.20
C GLY A 354 26.21 -0.46 -33.35
N TYR A 355 27.49 -0.18 -33.12
CA TYR A 355 28.41 0.30 -34.15
C TYR A 355 28.65 -0.73 -35.24
N PHE A 356 28.84 -2.01 -34.88
CA PHE A 356 28.99 -3.09 -35.86
C PHE A 356 27.73 -3.31 -36.70
N ALA A 357 26.55 -3.26 -36.08
CA ALA A 357 25.28 -3.35 -36.81
C ALA A 357 25.10 -2.19 -37.78
N TYR A 358 25.40 -0.95 -37.35
CA TYR A 358 25.38 0.23 -38.21
C TYR A 358 26.38 0.13 -39.37
N TRP A 359 27.63 -0.28 -39.11
CA TRP A 359 28.66 -0.44 -40.14
C TRP A 359 28.30 -1.54 -41.15
N TYR A 360 27.76 -2.67 -40.67
CA TYR A 360 27.30 -3.77 -41.51
C TYR A 360 26.13 -3.35 -42.40
N LEU A 361 25.15 -2.63 -41.85
CA LEU A 361 24.03 -2.09 -42.63
C LEU A 361 24.50 -1.04 -43.63
N LYS A 362 25.41 -0.14 -43.25
CA LYS A 362 25.99 0.86 -44.16
C LYS A 362 26.72 0.24 -45.35
N LYS A 363 27.45 -0.86 -45.15
CA LYS A 363 28.16 -1.59 -46.22
C LYS A 363 27.26 -2.43 -47.13
N LYS A 364 26.03 -2.73 -46.68
CA LYS A 364 25.07 -3.56 -47.43
C LYS A 364 24.10 -2.72 -48.28
N TYR A 365 23.91 -1.45 -47.94
CA TYR A 365 22.92 -0.55 -48.54
C TYR A 365 23.51 0.73 -49.17
N MET A 366 24.84 0.86 -49.18
CA MET A 366 25.61 1.71 -50.10
C MET A 366 26.61 0.82 -50.82
#